data_AF-A0A3B9H7Q6-F1
#
_entry.id   AF-A0A3B9H7Q6-F1
#
_cell.length_a   1.000
_cell.length_b   1.000
_cell.length_c   1.000
_cell.angle_alpha   90.00
_cell.angle_beta   90.00
_cell.angle_gamma   90.00
#
_symmetry.space_group_name_H-M   'P 1'
#
loop_
_entity.id
_entity.type
_entity.pdbx_description
1 polymer ?
#
loop_
_entity_poly.entity_id
_entity_poly.type
_entity_poly.pdbx_seq_one_letter_code
_entity_poly.pdbx_strand_id
1 'polypeptide(L)'
;KLSPRKIMMDTRDRMEEVGRNKRKNGKDHDDGKSLLGDYISEEEVWACTSCNACVEECPVNIDPLSIIIDLRRYLVMEESKAPSELTTMFTNIENNGAPWQFSPMDRLNWATEEH
;
A
#
# COMPACT_ATOMS: atom_id res chain seq x y z
N LYS A 1 -8.43 3.29 -12.20
CA LYS A 1 -7.95 2.07 -12.90
C LYS A 1 -6.46 1.91 -12.64
N LEU A 2 -6.04 0.81 -12.01
CA LEU A 2 -4.64 0.56 -11.66
C LEU A 2 -3.75 0.42 -12.90
N SER A 3 -2.59 1.10 -12.88
CA SER A 3 -1.51 0.89 -13.83
C SER A 3 -0.16 0.94 -13.10
N PRO A 4 0.48 -0.22 -12.86
CA PRO A 4 1.76 -0.28 -12.12
C PRO A 4 2.87 0.51 -12.81
N ARG A 5 2.88 0.53 -14.15
CA ARG A 5 3.82 1.36 -14.92
C ARG A 5 3.60 2.86 -14.66
N LYS A 6 2.34 3.30 -14.59
CA LYS A 6 2.02 4.72 -14.34
C LYS A 6 2.56 5.15 -12.97
N ILE A 7 2.35 4.33 -11.93
CA ILE A 7 2.89 4.58 -10.58
C ILE A 7 4.42 4.79 -10.59
N MET A 8 5.16 3.98 -11.36
CA MET A 8 6.61 4.16 -11.51
C MET A 8 6.98 5.49 -12.19
N MET A 9 6.25 5.87 -13.25
CA MET A 9 6.49 7.13 -13.97
C MET A 9 6.15 8.33 -13.10
N ASP A 10 5.02 8.31 -12.40
CA ASP A 10 4.58 9.38 -11.51
C ASP A 10 5.58 9.58 -10.35
N THR A 11 6.11 8.49 -9.79
CA THR A 11 7.16 8.54 -8.76
C THR A 11 8.43 9.21 -9.28
N ARG A 12 8.89 8.85 -10.49
CA ARG A 12 10.04 9.49 -11.14
C ARG A 12 9.77 10.97 -11.38
N ASP A 13 8.63 11.29 -11.98
CA ASP A 13 8.29 12.66 -12.39
C ASP A 13 8.16 13.57 -11.17
N ARG A 14 7.59 13.07 -10.07
CA ARG A 14 7.57 13.76 -8.78
C ARG A 14 8.98 14.01 -8.25
N MET A 15 9.84 13.00 -8.25
CA MET A 15 11.23 13.13 -7.78
C MET A 15 12.01 14.18 -8.60
N GLU A 16 11.81 14.22 -9.92
CA GLU A 16 12.40 15.25 -10.78
C GLU A 16 11.84 16.64 -10.49
N GLU A 17 10.53 16.77 -10.27
CA GLU A 17 9.89 18.05 -9.90
C GLU A 17 10.45 18.59 -8.59
N VAL A 18 10.52 17.76 -7.54
CA VAL A 18 11.17 18.11 -6.25
C VAL A 18 12.61 18.57 -6.48
N GLY A 19 13.38 17.81 -7.28
CA GLY A 19 14.77 18.13 -7.58
C GLY A 19 14.92 19.48 -8.30
N ARG A 20 14.07 19.77 -9.29
CA ARG A 20 14.07 21.06 -10.00
C ARG A 20 13.67 22.21 -9.09
N ASN A 21 12.66 22.02 -8.25
CA ASN A 21 12.16 23.04 -7.33
C ASN A 21 13.22 23.39 -6.28
N LYS A 22 13.89 22.40 -5.68
CA LYS A 22 15.00 22.62 -4.73
C LYS A 22 16.22 23.31 -5.36
N ARG A 23 16.53 23.01 -6.63
CA ARG A 23 17.63 23.69 -7.35
C ARG A 23 17.34 25.18 -7.62
N LYS A 24 16.07 25.54 -7.88
CA LYS A 24 15.68 26.93 -8.18
C LYS A 24 15.45 27.76 -6.93
N ASN A 25 14.79 27.20 -5.93
CA ASN A 25 14.24 27.95 -4.80
C ASN A 25 15.02 27.73 -3.48
N GLY A 26 16.04 26.87 -3.49
CA GLY A 26 16.83 26.51 -2.31
C GLY A 26 16.44 25.16 -1.70
N LYS A 27 17.29 24.64 -0.82
CA LYS A 27 17.22 23.27 -0.28
C LYS A 27 15.92 22.96 0.46
N ASP A 28 15.36 23.96 1.14
CA ASP A 28 14.22 23.83 2.04
C ASP A 28 12.89 24.27 1.38
N HIS A 29 12.89 24.42 0.06
CA HIS A 29 11.66 24.73 -0.66
C HIS A 29 10.72 23.52 -0.68
N ASP A 30 9.53 23.73 -0.13
CA ASP A 30 8.39 22.83 -0.18
C ASP A 30 7.36 23.37 -1.17
N ASP A 31 6.91 22.52 -2.10
CA ASP A 31 5.90 22.87 -3.11
C ASP A 31 4.47 22.49 -2.67
N GLY A 32 4.31 21.93 -1.45
CA GLY A 32 3.03 21.60 -0.85
C GLY A 32 2.31 20.42 -1.50
N LYS A 33 2.98 19.68 -2.39
CA LYS A 33 2.42 18.51 -3.07
C LYS A 33 2.99 17.21 -2.50
N SER A 34 2.15 16.19 -2.40
CA SER A 34 2.54 14.85 -2.02
C SER A 34 2.56 13.91 -3.22
N LEU A 35 3.37 12.85 -3.17
CA LEU A 35 3.31 11.78 -4.18
C LEU A 35 1.95 11.07 -4.16
N LEU A 36 1.44 10.85 -2.95
CA LEU A 36 0.16 10.20 -2.70
C LEU A 36 -0.91 11.27 -2.45
N GLY A 37 -2.05 11.16 -3.13
CA GLY A 37 -3.11 12.17 -3.15
C GLY A 37 -3.08 13.00 -4.44
N ASP A 38 -1.95 13.64 -4.75
CA ASP A 38 -1.86 14.54 -5.93
C ASP A 38 -1.50 13.83 -7.24
N TYR A 39 -0.60 12.84 -7.19
CA TYR A 39 -0.14 12.11 -8.39
C TYR A 39 -0.69 10.69 -8.44
N ILE A 40 -0.65 9.99 -7.30
CA ILE A 40 -1.15 8.62 -7.15
C ILE A 40 -2.35 8.65 -6.20
N SER A 41 -3.50 8.13 -6.66
CA SER A 41 -4.69 8.05 -5.80
C SER A 41 -4.63 6.84 -4.85
N GLU A 42 -5.28 6.97 -3.69
CA GLU A 42 -5.42 5.88 -2.72
C GLU A 42 -6.12 4.66 -3.34
N GLU A 43 -7.16 4.89 -4.16
CA GLU A 43 -7.91 3.83 -4.85
C GLU A 43 -7.01 3.05 -5.83
N GLU A 44 -6.13 3.74 -6.58
CA GLU A 44 -5.17 3.07 -7.46
C GLU A 44 -4.24 2.14 -6.67
N VAL A 45 -3.78 2.58 -5.49
CA VAL A 45 -2.90 1.78 -4.62
C VAL A 45 -3.65 0.57 -4.06
N TRP A 46 -4.89 0.72 -3.60
CA TRP A 46 -5.69 -0.38 -3.01
C TRP A 46 -6.25 -1.35 -4.06
N ALA A 47 -6.37 -0.95 -5.32
CA ALA A 47 -6.78 -1.83 -6.42
C ALA A 47 -5.75 -2.94 -6.74
N CYS A 48 -4.50 -2.83 -6.26
CA CYS A 48 -3.49 -3.87 -6.47
C CYS A 48 -3.78 -5.12 -5.61
N THR A 49 -3.88 -6.30 -6.23
CA THR A 49 -4.08 -7.55 -5.49
C THR A 49 -2.77 -8.23 -5.07
N SER A 50 -1.63 -7.56 -5.25
CA SER A 50 -0.28 -8.13 -5.02
C SER A 50 -0.03 -9.44 -5.77
N CYS A 51 -0.61 -9.60 -6.96
CA CYS A 51 -0.48 -10.83 -7.78
C CYS A 51 0.90 -11.04 -8.44
N ASN A 52 1.85 -10.12 -8.23
CA ASN A 52 3.22 -10.15 -8.78
C ASN A 52 3.38 -10.11 -10.31
N ALA A 53 2.30 -10.19 -11.09
CA ALA A 53 2.36 -10.23 -12.56
C ALA A 53 3.14 -9.05 -13.18
N CYS A 54 3.04 -7.84 -12.62
CA CYS A 54 3.76 -6.68 -13.15
C CYS A 54 5.29 -6.75 -13.00
N VAL A 55 5.79 -7.52 -12.04
CA VAL A 55 7.22 -7.73 -11.81
C VAL A 55 7.72 -8.80 -12.77
N GLU A 56 6.98 -9.91 -12.89
CA GLU A 56 7.32 -11.05 -13.75
C GLU A 56 7.33 -10.69 -15.24
N GLU A 57 6.35 -9.89 -15.68
CA GLU A 57 6.24 -9.47 -17.09
C GLU A 57 7.21 -8.33 -17.45
N CYS A 58 7.99 -7.79 -16.49
CA CYS A 58 8.83 -6.63 -16.74
C CYS A 58 10.13 -7.02 -17.49
N PRO A 59 10.34 -6.56 -18.74
CA PRO A 59 11.51 -6.96 -19.54
C PRO A 59 12.83 -6.37 -19.03
N VAL A 60 12.77 -5.36 -18.15
CA VAL A 60 13.92 -4.68 -17.56
C VAL A 60 14.03 -4.94 -16.05
N ASN A 61 13.27 -5.90 -15.53
CA ASN A 61 13.37 -6.39 -14.16
C ASN A 61 13.22 -5.29 -13.09
N ILE A 62 12.25 -4.39 -13.29
CA ILE A 62 11.82 -3.40 -12.30
C ILE A 62 10.76 -4.03 -11.40
N ASP A 63 10.69 -3.57 -10.16
CA ASP A 63 9.68 -4.00 -9.18
C ASP A 63 8.69 -2.87 -8.85
N PRO A 64 7.60 -2.69 -9.64
CA PRO A 64 6.53 -1.75 -9.29
C PRO A 64 5.75 -2.17 -8.04
N LEU A 65 5.74 -3.46 -7.69
CA LEU A 65 4.97 -3.96 -6.57
C LEU A 65 5.55 -3.43 -5.25
N SER A 66 6.88 -3.41 -5.10
CA SER A 66 7.56 -2.86 -3.93
C SER A 66 7.08 -1.46 -3.55
N ILE A 67 7.08 -0.52 -4.50
CA ILE A 67 6.64 0.87 -4.29
C ILE A 67 5.16 0.92 -3.91
N ILE A 68 4.31 0.11 -4.53
CA ILE A 68 2.88 0.05 -4.16
C ILE A 68 2.70 -0.40 -2.70
N ILE A 69 3.46 -1.41 -2.27
CA ILE A 69 3.39 -1.87 -0.87
C ILE A 69 3.94 -0.80 0.09
N ASP A 70 5.00 -0.09 -0.29
CA ASP A 70 5.55 1.01 0.51
C ASP A 70 4.53 2.16 0.68
N LEU A 71 3.81 2.51 -0.39
CA LEU A 71 2.72 3.50 -0.32
C LEU A 71 1.57 3.04 0.59
N ARG A 72 1.20 1.74 0.56
CA ARG A 72 0.22 1.19 1.51
C ARG A 72 0.70 1.27 2.94
N ARG A 73 1.98 0.97 3.18
CA ARG A 73 2.58 1.05 4.52
C ARG A 73 2.53 2.47 5.05
N TYR A 74 2.83 3.46 4.22
CA TYR A 74 2.69 4.88 4.57
C TYR A 74 1.25 5.24 4.94
N LEU A 75 0.26 4.86 4.12
CA LEU A 75 -1.15 5.12 4.41
C LEU A 75 -1.61 4.55 5.76
N VAL A 76 -1.25 3.30 6.03
CA VAL A 76 -1.70 2.61 7.24
C VAL A 76 -0.98 3.15 8.49
N MET A 77 0.34 3.33 8.44
CA MET A 77 1.11 3.67 9.64
C MET A 77 1.18 5.16 9.93
N GLU A 78 1.26 6.01 8.89
CA GLU A 78 1.42 7.46 9.08
C GLU A 78 0.07 8.18 9.01
N GLU A 79 -0.75 7.88 8.00
CA GLU A 79 -2.04 8.55 7.83
C GLU A 79 -3.20 7.86 8.58
N SER A 80 -2.97 6.69 9.17
CA SER A 80 -4.02 5.85 9.78
C SER A 80 -5.20 5.57 8.84
N LYS A 81 -4.93 5.54 7.52
CA LYS A 81 -5.92 5.30 6.47
C LYS A 81 -5.79 3.88 5.94
N ALA A 82 -6.74 3.04 6.32
CA ALA A 82 -6.92 1.72 5.76
C ALA A 82 -8.40 1.52 5.38
N PRO A 83 -8.68 0.67 4.37
CA PRO A 83 -10.01 0.15 4.13
C PRO A 83 -10.62 -0.42 5.43
N SER A 84 -11.91 -0.15 5.65
CA SER A 84 -12.62 -0.48 6.91
C SER A 84 -12.54 -1.97 7.31
N GLU A 85 -12.49 -2.83 6.31
CA GLU A 85 -12.38 -4.27 6.40
C GLU A 85 -11.00 -4.67 6.96
N LEU A 86 -9.94 -3.98 6.52
CA LEU A 86 -8.58 -4.20 7.02
C LEU A 86 -8.40 -3.66 8.44
N THR A 87 -9.03 -2.53 8.77
CA THR A 87 -9.03 -2.01 10.15
C THR A 87 -9.64 -3.01 11.12
N THR A 88 -10.77 -3.62 10.75
CA THR A 88 -11.41 -4.68 11.56
C THR A 88 -10.47 -5.88 11.73
N MET A 89 -9.80 -6.29 10.65
CA MET A 89 -8.80 -7.36 10.70
C MET A 89 -7.65 -7.03 11.66
N PHE A 90 -7.11 -5.80 11.62
CA PHE A 90 -6.03 -5.38 12.51
C PHE A 90 -6.45 -5.44 13.99
N THR A 91 -7.65 -4.96 14.32
CA THR A 91 -8.19 -5.06 15.69
C THR A 91 -8.38 -6.51 16.13
N ASN A 92 -8.81 -7.41 15.24
CA ASN A 92 -8.93 -8.83 15.57
C ASN A 92 -7.56 -9.47 15.82
N ILE A 93 -6.55 -9.13 15.01
CA ILE A 93 -5.18 -9.63 15.20
C ILE A 93 -4.63 -9.16 16.54
N GLU A 94 -4.84 -7.90 16.91
CA GLU A 94 -4.38 -7.34 18.18
C GLU A 94 -5.02 -8.01 19.39
N ASN A 95 -6.34 -8.25 19.35
CA ASN A 95 -7.07 -8.81 20.49
C ASN A 95 -7.02 -10.34 20.59
N ASN A 96 -7.17 -11.04 19.46
CA ASN A 96 -7.36 -12.50 19.41
C ASN A 96 -6.15 -13.25 18.85
N GLY A 97 -5.13 -12.54 18.37
CA GLY A 97 -3.99 -13.14 17.66
C GLY A 97 -4.38 -13.83 16.36
N ALA A 98 -5.53 -13.47 15.78
CA ALA A 98 -6.04 -14.02 14.53
C ALA A 98 -6.85 -12.95 13.77
N PRO A 99 -6.86 -12.97 12.43
CA PRO A 99 -7.61 -12.00 11.62
C PRO A 99 -9.13 -12.13 11.74
N TRP A 100 -9.61 -13.29 12.22
CA TRP A 100 -11.02 -13.63 12.36
C TRP A 100 -11.54 -13.29 13.76
N GLN A 101 -12.84 -13.02 13.87
CA GLN A 101 -13.50 -12.69 15.14
C GLN A 101 -13.81 -13.88 16.04
N PHE A 102 -13.42 -15.10 15.65
CA PHE A 102 -13.74 -16.32 16.39
C PHE A 102 -12.89 -16.48 17.65
N SER A 103 -13.48 -17.08 18.69
CA SER A 103 -12.77 -17.40 19.93
C SER A 103 -11.66 -18.42 19.66
N PRO A 104 -10.48 -18.30 20.28
CA PRO A 104 -9.44 -19.31 20.23
C PRO A 104 -9.91 -20.71 20.68
N MET A 105 -10.92 -20.79 21.56
CA MET A 105 -11.46 -22.07 22.04
C MET A 105 -12.19 -22.85 20.94
N ASP A 106 -12.81 -22.14 19.99
CA ASP A 106 -13.58 -22.75 18.90
C ASP A 106 -12.70 -23.29 17.76
N ARG A 107 -11.38 -23.06 17.81
CA ARG A 107 -10.44 -23.46 16.75
C ARG A 107 -10.39 -24.97 16.50
N LEU A 108 -10.74 -25.80 17.48
CA LEU A 108 -10.72 -27.27 17.39
C LEU A 108 -12.09 -27.88 17.11
N ASN A 109 -13.15 -27.07 16.98
CA ASN A 109 -14.51 -27.60 16.79
C ASN A 109 -14.59 -28.50 15.54
N TRP A 110 -13.90 -28.15 14.44
CA TRP A 110 -13.82 -28.98 13.23
C TRP A 110 -13.19 -30.38 13.46
N ALA A 111 -12.37 -30.54 14.49
CA ALA A 111 -11.71 -31.82 14.80
C ALA A 111 -12.55 -32.68 15.76
N THR A 112 -13.49 -32.07 16.48
CA THR A 112 -14.39 -32.76 17.45
C THR A 112 -15.80 -32.94 16.91
N GLU A 113 -16.18 -32.24 15.84
CA GLU A 113 -17.42 -32.49 15.11
C GLU A 113 -17.31 -33.87 14.42
N GLU A 114 -17.89 -34.90 15.06
CA GLU A 114 -18.16 -36.17 14.40
C GLU A 114 -19.11 -35.92 13.23
N HIS A 115 -18.62 -36.10 12.01
CA HIS A 115 -19.42 -36.20 10.79
C HIS A 115 -20.14 -37.56 10.69
#